data_AF-A0A5Y2SG89-F1
#
_entry.id   AF-A0A5Y2SG89-F1
#
_cell.length_a   1.000
_cell.length_b   1.000
_cell.length_c   1.000
_cell.angle_alpha   90.00
_cell.angle_beta   90.00
_cell.angle_gamma   90.00
#
_symmetry.space_group_name_H-M   'P 1'
#
loop_
_entity.id
_entity.type
_entity.pdbx_description
1 polymer ?
#
loop_
_entity_poly.entity_id
_entity_poly.type
_entity_poly.pdbx_seq_one_letter_code
_entity_poly.pdbx_strand_id
1 'polypeptide(L)'
;MARLTAGDARQQLEKAPFIMLDEPAAGAGSMVIAFAEVLLEQGINPQQSLFARCTDIDTTVAHMCYLQLSYLGIPAEVVIGNTLTLEARRVFRTPLWYLGNWSQRLRERRAVEAFRSLLK
;
A
#
# COMPACT_ATOMS: atom_id res chain seq x y z
N MET A 1 -15.39 -6.35 2.40
CA MET A 1 -14.88 -4.96 2.44
C MET A 1 -13.94 -4.65 1.28
N ALA A 2 -12.93 -5.48 0.99
CA ALA A 2 -11.96 -5.22 -0.09
C ALA A 2 -12.57 -4.82 -1.45
N ARG A 3 -13.62 -5.50 -1.95
CA ARG A 3 -14.32 -5.11 -3.19
C ARG A 3 -14.93 -3.70 -3.13
N LEU A 4 -15.51 -3.33 -1.99
CA LEU A 4 -16.07 -1.99 -1.79
C LEU A 4 -14.97 -0.93 -1.76
N THR A 5 -13.84 -1.23 -1.11
CA THR A 5 -12.68 -0.33 -1.04
C THR A 5 -11.97 -0.19 -2.39
N ALA A 6 -11.85 -1.28 -3.15
CA ALA A 6 -11.22 -1.28 -4.47
C ALA A 6 -12.06 -0.51 -5.50
N GLY A 7 -13.39 -0.62 -5.43
CA GLY A 7 -14.29 0.03 -6.37
C GLY A 7 -13.90 -0.26 -7.82
N ASP A 8 -13.99 0.76 -8.68
CA ASP A 8 -13.43 0.72 -10.03
C ASP A 8 -11.94 1.10 -9.99
N ALA A 9 -11.08 0.09 -9.85
CA ALA A 9 -9.64 0.29 -9.80
C ALA A 9 -9.07 0.78 -11.14
N ARG A 10 -9.72 0.47 -12.28
CA ARG A 10 -9.28 0.97 -13.60
C ARG A 10 -9.45 2.48 -13.67
N GLN A 11 -10.59 3.00 -13.24
CA GLN A 11 -10.83 4.44 -13.21
C GLN A 11 -9.83 5.18 -12.29
N GLN A 12 -9.41 4.55 -11.20
CA GLN A 12 -8.35 5.11 -10.33
C GLN A 12 -7.01 5.18 -11.06
N LEU A 13 -6.65 4.12 -11.79
CA LEU A 13 -5.40 4.01 -12.53
C LEU A 13 -5.34 4.91 -13.79
N GLU A 14 -6.47 5.38 -14.30
CA GLU A 14 -6.49 6.43 -15.33
C GLU A 14 -6.03 7.80 -14.78
N LYS A 15 -6.20 8.04 -13.48
CA LYS A 15 -5.90 9.34 -12.83
C LYS A 15 -4.55 9.36 -12.13
N ALA A 16 -3.99 8.19 -11.85
CA ALA A 16 -2.76 8.01 -11.11
C ALA A 16 -2.01 6.75 -11.59
N PRO A 17 -0.67 6.74 -11.59
CA PRO A 17 0.11 5.62 -12.10
C PRO A 17 0.01 4.33 -11.26
N PHE A 18 -0.50 4.42 -10.03
CA PHE A 18 -0.74 3.31 -9.12
C PHE A 18 -1.75 3.73 -8.05
N ILE A 19 -2.37 2.74 -7.41
CA ILE A 19 -3.24 2.89 -6.25
C ILE A 19 -2.37 2.85 -5.00
N MET A 20 -2.62 3.77 -4.06
CA MET A 20 -2.07 3.72 -2.71
C MET A 20 -3.17 3.23 -1.76
N LEU A 21 -2.90 2.16 -1.03
CA LEU A 21 -3.78 1.63 -0.01
C LEU A 21 -3.12 1.84 1.36
N ASP A 22 -3.82 2.50 2.27
CA ASP A 22 -3.38 2.64 3.66
C ASP A 22 -4.27 1.78 4.56
N GLU A 23 -3.64 0.85 5.29
CA GLU A 23 -4.29 -0.07 6.20
C GLU A 23 -3.80 0.23 7.64
N PRO A 24 -4.57 1.01 8.42
CA PRO A 24 -4.13 1.57 9.70
C PRO A 24 -4.18 0.59 10.89
N ALA A 25 -4.83 -0.57 10.73
CA ALA A 25 -4.91 -1.63 11.74
C ALA A 25 -4.73 -2.98 11.04
N ALA A 26 -3.53 -3.15 10.48
CA ALA A 26 -3.28 -4.12 9.42
C ALA A 26 -3.42 -5.58 9.85
N GLY A 27 -3.22 -5.88 11.14
CA GLY A 27 -3.06 -7.24 11.62
C GLY A 27 -2.00 -7.96 10.77
N ALA A 28 -2.34 -9.13 10.26
CA ALA A 28 -1.47 -9.89 9.36
C ALA A 28 -1.53 -9.44 7.88
N GLY A 29 -2.24 -8.36 7.54
CA GLY A 29 -2.30 -7.80 6.17
C GLY A 29 -3.40 -8.37 5.28
N SER A 30 -4.37 -9.12 5.83
CA SER A 30 -5.42 -9.80 5.06
C SER A 30 -6.24 -8.88 4.17
N MET A 31 -6.51 -7.65 4.62
CA MET A 31 -7.25 -6.65 3.82
C MET A 31 -6.49 -6.23 2.56
N VAL A 32 -5.17 -6.06 2.65
CA VAL A 32 -4.31 -5.73 1.51
C VAL A 32 -4.24 -6.89 0.52
N ILE A 33 -4.16 -8.12 1.05
CA ILE A 33 -4.16 -9.34 0.22
C ILE A 33 -5.47 -9.47 -0.54
N ALA A 34 -6.61 -9.35 0.16
CA ALA A 34 -7.92 -9.38 -0.47
C ALA A 34 -8.10 -8.24 -1.50
N PHE A 35 -7.52 -7.07 -1.26
CA PHE A 35 -7.52 -5.98 -2.23
C PHE A 35 -6.72 -6.35 -3.49
N ALA A 36 -5.53 -6.92 -3.33
CA ALA A 36 -4.71 -7.38 -4.44
C ALA A 36 -5.40 -8.49 -5.26
N GLU A 37 -6.13 -9.40 -4.60
CA GLU A 37 -6.96 -10.41 -5.27
C GLU A 37 -8.06 -9.76 -6.12
N VAL A 38 -8.75 -8.74 -5.60
CA VAL A 38 -9.75 -8.00 -6.38
C VAL A 38 -9.13 -7.31 -7.59
N LEU A 39 -7.92 -6.76 -7.48
CA LEU A 39 -7.20 -6.21 -8.64
C LEU A 39 -6.91 -7.28 -9.69
N LEU A 40 -6.44 -8.45 -9.26
CA LEU A 40 -6.19 -9.59 -10.15
C LEU A 40 -7.48 -10.04 -10.86
N GLU A 41 -8.61 -10.11 -10.15
CA GLU A 41 -9.92 -10.40 -10.76
C GLU A 41 -10.32 -9.38 -11.83
N GLN A 42 -9.90 -8.11 -11.68
CA GLN A 42 -10.12 -7.05 -12.67
C GLN A 42 -9.09 -7.04 -13.80
N GLY A 43 -8.15 -8.00 -13.81
CA GLY A 43 -7.07 -8.11 -14.79
C GLY A 43 -5.95 -7.09 -14.58
N ILE A 44 -5.82 -6.53 -13.38
CA ILE A 44 -4.81 -5.55 -13.02
C ILE A 44 -3.69 -6.24 -12.24
N ASN A 45 -2.44 -6.00 -12.59
CA ASN A 45 -1.28 -6.56 -11.87
C ASN A 45 -0.94 -5.73 -10.62
N PRO A 46 -1.26 -6.20 -9.40
CA PRO A 46 -1.05 -5.45 -8.17
C PRO A 46 0.44 -5.16 -7.89
N GLN A 47 1.35 -6.00 -8.38
CA GLN A 47 2.80 -5.80 -8.16
C GLN A 47 3.33 -4.49 -8.78
N GLN A 48 2.66 -4.00 -9.83
CA GLN A 48 3.04 -2.79 -10.56
C GLN A 48 2.13 -1.60 -10.25
N SER A 49 0.88 -1.88 -9.88
CA SER A 49 -0.20 -0.90 -9.79
C SER A 49 -0.73 -0.65 -8.38
N LEU A 50 -0.26 -1.36 -7.35
CA LEU A 50 -0.66 -1.18 -5.96
C LEU A 50 0.58 -0.91 -5.11
N PHE A 51 0.51 0.09 -4.24
CA PHE A 51 1.43 0.27 -3.12
C PHE A 51 0.62 0.23 -1.81
N ALA A 52 1.06 -0.56 -0.84
CA ALA A 52 0.40 -0.65 0.46
C ALA A 52 1.23 -0.01 1.57
N ARG A 53 0.60 0.79 2.42
CA ARG A 53 1.10 1.18 3.72
C ARG A 53 0.27 0.44 4.77
N CYS A 54 0.93 -0.29 5.64
CA CYS A 54 0.28 -1.08 6.69
C CYS A 54 0.81 -0.63 8.03
N THR A 55 -0.06 -0.33 9.00
CA THR A 55 0.36 0.00 10.37
C THR A 55 -0.31 -0.94 11.35
N ASP A 56 0.46 -1.46 12.30
CA ASP A 56 -0.09 -2.16 13.47
C ASP A 56 0.71 -1.85 14.73
N ILE A 57 0.01 -1.84 15.87
CA ILE A 57 0.61 -1.61 17.19
C ILE A 57 1.30 -2.86 17.71
N ASP A 58 0.82 -4.04 17.31
CA ASP A 58 1.41 -5.32 17.68
C ASP A 58 2.54 -5.69 16.71
N THR A 59 3.70 -5.99 17.28
CA THR A 59 4.94 -6.30 16.53
C THR A 59 4.84 -7.64 15.81
N THR A 60 4.17 -8.62 16.39
CA THR A 60 4.07 -9.98 15.86
C THR A 60 3.24 -9.99 14.58
N VAL A 61 2.07 -9.36 14.61
CA VAL A 61 1.18 -9.31 13.44
C VAL A 61 1.76 -8.43 12.34
N ALA A 62 2.47 -7.35 12.69
CA ALA A 62 3.21 -6.55 11.72
C ALA A 62 4.30 -7.37 11.00
N HIS A 63 5.03 -8.24 11.70
CA HIS A 63 5.97 -9.15 11.03
C HIS A 63 5.27 -10.17 10.13
N MET A 64 4.11 -10.70 10.54
CA MET A 64 3.30 -11.59 9.68
C MET A 64 2.87 -10.87 8.40
N CYS A 65 2.37 -9.64 8.53
CA CYS A 65 2.02 -8.77 7.41
C CYS A 65 3.21 -8.57 6.46
N TYR A 66 4.37 -8.22 7.01
CA TYR A 66 5.59 -8.09 6.23
C TYR A 66 5.93 -9.34 5.42
N LEU A 67 5.87 -10.53 6.03
CA LEU A 67 6.17 -11.78 5.36
C LEU A 67 5.16 -12.11 4.26
N GLN A 68 3.85 -11.98 4.55
CA GLN A 68 2.80 -12.27 3.56
C GLN A 68 2.89 -11.35 2.35
N LEU A 69 3.04 -10.04 2.56
CA LEU A 69 3.14 -9.08 1.46
C LEU A 69 4.44 -9.24 0.67
N SER A 70 5.54 -9.59 1.35
CA SER A 70 6.80 -9.91 0.68
C SER A 70 6.68 -11.15 -0.20
N TYR A 71 6.03 -12.20 0.29
CA TYR A 71 5.83 -13.45 -0.43
C TYR A 71 4.94 -13.27 -1.67
N LEU A 72 3.88 -12.47 -1.56
CA LEU A 72 2.95 -12.18 -2.66
C LEU A 72 3.50 -11.14 -3.66
N GLY A 73 4.69 -10.59 -3.41
CA GLY A 73 5.28 -9.55 -4.24
C GLY A 73 4.49 -8.24 -4.19
N ILE A 74 3.82 -7.93 -3.07
CA ILE A 74 3.15 -6.64 -2.90
C ILE A 74 4.19 -5.61 -2.43
N PRO A 75 4.40 -4.49 -3.15
CA PRO A 75 5.31 -3.45 -2.69
C PRO A 75 4.64 -2.68 -1.55
N ALA A 76 5.25 -2.72 -0.38
CA ALA A 76 4.64 -2.19 0.83
C ALA A 76 5.64 -1.62 1.84
N GLU A 77 5.15 -0.69 2.65
CA GLU A 77 5.74 -0.28 3.92
C GLU A 77 4.89 -0.83 5.06
N VAL A 78 5.48 -1.68 5.92
CA VAL A 78 4.84 -2.20 7.13
C VAL A 78 5.43 -1.51 8.35
N VAL A 79 4.59 -0.79 9.07
CA VAL A 79 4.94 0.09 10.18
C VAL A 79 4.51 -0.56 11.48
N ILE A 80 5.45 -0.71 12.41
CA ILE A 80 5.13 -0.99 13.81
C ILE A 80 4.93 0.36 14.48
N GLY A 81 3.71 0.66 14.91
CA GLY A 81 3.34 2.02 15.28
C GLY A 81 1.93 2.13 15.82
N ASN A 82 1.56 3.34 16.25
CA ASN A 82 0.20 3.63 16.70
C ASN A 82 -0.42 4.66 15.75
N THR A 83 -1.40 4.21 14.97
CA THR A 83 -2.07 5.04 13.98
C THR A 83 -2.81 6.21 14.61
N LEU A 84 -3.36 6.07 15.83
CA LEU A 84 -4.09 7.16 16.50
C LEU A 84 -3.16 8.31 16.91
N THR A 85 -1.90 8.01 17.24
CA THR A 85 -0.89 9.01 17.60
C THR A 85 0.06 9.36 16.45
N LEU A 86 -0.10 8.72 15.30
CA LEU A 86 0.79 8.79 14.14
C LEU A 86 2.25 8.38 14.46
N GLU A 87 2.46 7.62 15.54
CA GLU A 87 3.77 7.13 15.93
C GLU A 87 4.23 6.00 14.98
N ALA A 88 5.45 6.11 14.46
CA ALA A 88 6.12 5.05 13.70
C ALA A 88 7.40 4.63 14.43
N ARG A 89 7.34 3.49 15.15
CA ARG A 89 8.50 2.96 15.90
C ARG A 89 9.50 2.26 14.98
N ARG A 90 9.00 1.48 14.01
CA ARG A 90 9.82 0.77 13.00
C ARG A 90 9.09 0.68 11.68
N VAL A 91 9.84 0.64 10.58
CA VAL A 91 9.30 0.48 9.23
C VAL A 91 10.07 -0.62 8.51
N PHE A 92 9.35 -1.62 8.01
CA PHE A 92 9.84 -2.68 7.14
C PHE A 92 9.36 -2.44 5.72
N ARG A 93 10.22 -2.72 4.74
CA ARG A 93 9.91 -2.55 3.32
C ARG A 93 10.04 -3.87 2.61
N THR A 94 9.00 -4.28 1.89
CA THR A 94 9.00 -5.57 1.19
C THR A 94 10.06 -5.58 0.07
N PRO A 95 10.55 -6.74 -0.39
CA PRO A 95 11.54 -6.80 -1.46
C PRO A 95 11.10 -6.06 -2.73
N LEU A 96 9.82 -6.18 -3.11
CA LEU A 96 9.31 -5.51 -4.30
C LEU A 96 9.24 -3.98 -4.16
N TRP A 97 9.21 -3.45 -2.93
CA TRP A 97 9.39 -2.03 -2.67
C TRP A 97 10.74 -1.53 -3.21
N TYR A 98 11.80 -2.29 -2.97
CA TYR A 98 13.15 -1.95 -3.42
C TYR A 98 13.30 -2.18 -4.93
N LEU A 99 12.89 -3.36 -5.41
CA LEU A 99 13.02 -3.74 -6.83
C LEU A 99 12.19 -2.83 -7.76
N GLY A 100 11.03 -2.36 -7.30
CA GLY A 100 10.18 -1.44 -8.04
C GLY A 100 10.53 0.04 -7.89
N ASN A 101 11.65 0.37 -7.21
CA ASN A 101 12.08 1.74 -6.92
C ASN A 101 10.95 2.62 -6.35
N TRP A 102 10.19 2.08 -5.40
CA TRP A 102 9.00 2.74 -4.88
C TRP A 102 9.30 4.03 -4.11
N SER A 103 10.54 4.18 -3.62
CA SER A 103 11.00 5.45 -3.04
C SER A 103 10.80 6.62 -4.00
N GLN A 104 11.15 6.44 -5.29
CA GLN A 104 11.06 7.48 -6.30
C GLN A 104 9.62 7.68 -6.74
N ARG A 105 8.91 6.59 -7.04
CA ARG A 105 7.49 6.63 -7.44
C ARG A 105 6.62 7.39 -6.43
N LEU A 106 6.84 7.16 -5.14
CA LEU A 106 6.10 7.85 -4.07
C LEU A 106 6.48 9.33 -3.96
N ARG A 107 7.75 9.70 -4.15
CA ARG A 107 8.18 11.11 -4.18
C ARG A 107 7.57 11.85 -5.37
N GLU A 108 7.61 11.27 -6.55
CA GLU A 108 7.01 11.83 -7.76
C GLU A 108 5.50 12.02 -7.59
N ARG A 109 4.81 11.01 -7.03
CA ARG A 109 3.38 11.10 -6.75
C ARG A 109 3.05 12.27 -5.81
N ARG A 110 3.78 12.39 -4.69
CA ARG A 110 3.59 13.50 -3.74
C ARG A 110 3.87 14.86 -4.36
N ALA A 111 4.90 14.98 -5.19
CA ALA A 111 5.23 16.23 -5.88
C ALA A 111 4.10 16.66 -6.84
N VAL A 112 3.56 15.71 -7.62
CA VAL A 112 2.42 15.98 -8.52
C VAL A 112 1.17 16.38 -7.74
N GLU A 113 0.88 15.70 -6.62
CA GLU A 113 -0.27 16.03 -5.76
C GLU A 113 -0.12 17.43 -5.12
N ALA A 114 1.05 17.75 -4.59
CA ALA A 114 1.34 19.06 -4.00
C ALA A 114 1.20 20.18 -5.05
N PHE A 115 1.74 19.98 -6.26
CA PHE A 115 1.60 20.94 -7.34
C PHE A 115 0.12 21.12 -7.73
N ARG A 116 -0.65 20.04 -7.88
CA ARG A 116 -2.09 20.11 -8.15
C ARG A 116 -2.88 20.85 -7.07
N SER A 117 -2.47 20.76 -5.80
CA SER A 117 -3.13 21.50 -4.72
C SER A 117 -2.89 23.02 -4.77
N LEU A 118 -1.83 23.49 -5.42
CA LEU A 118 -1.53 24.92 -5.59
C LEU A 118 -2.27 25.56 -6.77
N LEU A 119 -2.75 24.74 -7.71
CA LEU A 119 -3.51 25.19 -8.88
C LEU A 119 -5.03 25.28 -8.63
N LYS A 120 -5.48 24.91 -7.43
CA LYS A 120 -6.87 25.04 -6.98
C LYS A 120 -7.03 26.28 -6.12
#